data_AF-A0A2X3CHN9-F1
#
_entry.id   AF-A0A2X3CHN9-F1
#
_cell.length_a   1.000
_cell.length_b   1.000
_cell.length_c   1.000
_cell.angle_alpha   90.00
_cell.angle_beta   90.00
_cell.angle_gamma   90.00
#
_symmetry.space_group_name_H-M   'P 1'
#
loop_
_entity.id
_entity.type
_entity.pdbx_description
1 polymer ?
#
loop_
_entity_poly.entity_id
_entity_poly.type
_entity_poly.pdbx_seq_one_letter_code
_entity_poly.pdbx_strand_id
1 'polypeptide(L)'
;MTPVDYTVKSLKEGSIRFAAEQPENGKNHPRNLFIWRSNLLGSSGKGHEYMLKYLLGTENGIQGKDLGKQGGVKPEEVEWRDNGLDGKLDLVVTLDFRLSSTCLYSDIVLPTATWYEKDDMNTSDMHPFIHPLSAAVDPAWESKSDWEIYKGIAKKFSEVCVGHLGKETDVVTLPIQHDSAAEMAQPLDVKDWKKGECDLIPGKTAPHIIPVERDYPATYERFTSIGPLLETIGNGGKGIAWNTQSEMDLLRKLNYTKAEGPAKGQPKLETAIDAAEMILTLAPETNGQVAVKAWQALSEITGREHTHLALNKEDEKIRFRDIQAQPRKIISSPTWSGLEDEHVSYNAGYTNVHELIRGARCPAVSRCIRITSGCATSAKACWSIGRRLTPVR
;
A
#
# COMPACT_ATOMS: atom_id res chain seq x y z
N MET A 1 -17.69 17.42 -22.97
CA MET A 1 -17.91 16.19 -22.19
C MET A 1 -16.64 15.96 -21.40
N THR A 2 -16.72 15.82 -20.08
CA THR A 2 -15.52 15.60 -19.26
C THR A 2 -14.98 14.17 -19.48
N PRO A 3 -13.71 13.89 -19.13
CA PRO A 3 -13.18 12.51 -19.17
C PRO A 3 -14.05 11.53 -18.38
N VAL A 4 -14.61 11.98 -17.26
CA VAL A 4 -15.51 11.19 -16.40
C VAL A 4 -16.82 10.86 -17.15
N ASP A 5 -17.50 11.88 -17.69
CA ASP A 5 -18.77 11.69 -18.40
C ASP A 5 -18.61 10.79 -19.63
N TYR A 6 -17.52 10.99 -20.38
CA TYR A 6 -17.20 10.16 -21.53
C TYR A 6 -17.00 8.70 -21.12
N THR A 7 -16.21 8.46 -20.07
CA THR A 7 -15.93 7.09 -19.59
C THR A 7 -17.21 6.41 -19.11
N VAL A 8 -18.06 7.10 -18.34
CA VAL A 8 -19.35 6.56 -17.90
C VAL A 8 -20.24 6.20 -19.09
N LYS A 9 -20.37 7.09 -20.06
CA LYS A 9 -21.14 6.85 -21.28
C LYS A 9 -20.59 5.64 -22.04
N SER A 10 -19.28 5.60 -22.27
CA SER A 10 -18.62 4.51 -23.00
C SER A 10 -18.71 3.16 -22.29
N LEU A 11 -18.70 3.14 -20.95
CA LEU A 11 -18.93 1.92 -20.16
C LEU A 11 -20.37 1.42 -20.30
N LYS A 12 -21.37 2.31 -20.27
CA LYS A 12 -22.77 1.94 -20.50
C LYS A 12 -23.01 1.42 -21.94
N GLU A 13 -22.35 2.03 -22.93
CA GLU A 13 -22.46 1.65 -24.35
C GLU A 13 -21.61 0.42 -24.72
N GLY A 14 -20.65 0.02 -23.88
CA GLY A 14 -19.71 -1.07 -24.14
C GLY A 14 -18.56 -0.72 -25.09
N SER A 15 -18.40 0.55 -25.47
CA SER A 15 -17.26 1.01 -26.28
C SER A 15 -15.95 1.08 -25.49
N ILE A 16 -16.04 1.23 -24.17
CA ILE A 16 -14.99 0.93 -23.19
C ILE A 16 -15.52 -0.18 -22.30
N ARG A 17 -14.65 -1.14 -21.95
CA ARG A 17 -15.00 -2.31 -21.11
C ARG A 17 -13.99 -2.47 -19.99
N PHE A 18 -14.41 -3.14 -18.92
CA PHE A 18 -13.46 -3.53 -17.88
C PHE A 18 -12.49 -4.58 -18.43
N ALA A 19 -11.19 -4.37 -18.19
CA ALA A 19 -10.14 -5.27 -18.70
C ALA A 19 -10.33 -6.74 -18.23
N ALA A 20 -10.95 -6.92 -17.06
CA ALA A 20 -11.27 -8.21 -16.46
C ALA A 20 -12.25 -9.06 -17.27
N GLU A 21 -13.06 -8.46 -18.15
CA GLU A 21 -13.98 -9.20 -19.04
C GLU A 21 -13.22 -9.93 -20.16
N GLN A 22 -12.03 -9.44 -20.52
CA GLN A 22 -11.22 -9.97 -21.63
C GLN A 22 -9.73 -10.08 -21.27
N PRO A 23 -9.34 -10.82 -20.22
CA PRO A 23 -7.96 -10.82 -19.70
C PRO A 23 -6.93 -11.40 -20.67
N GLU A 24 -7.38 -12.15 -21.68
CA GLU A 24 -6.53 -12.86 -22.65
C GLU A 24 -6.55 -12.24 -24.05
N ASN A 25 -7.08 -11.03 -24.22
CA ASN A 25 -7.20 -10.38 -25.54
C ASN A 25 -5.87 -9.83 -26.11
N GLY A 26 -4.76 -9.97 -25.39
CA GLY A 26 -3.43 -9.48 -25.80
C GLY A 26 -3.06 -8.08 -25.27
N LYS A 27 -4.02 -7.34 -24.70
CA LYS A 27 -3.81 -5.97 -24.17
C LYS A 27 -4.10 -5.85 -22.66
N ASN A 28 -4.82 -6.80 -22.08
CA ASN A 28 -5.38 -6.71 -20.73
C ASN A 28 -4.62 -7.55 -19.67
N HIS A 29 -3.32 -7.77 -19.87
CA HIS A 29 -2.47 -8.49 -18.91
C HIS A 29 -1.27 -7.62 -18.52
N PRO A 30 -0.72 -7.79 -17.31
CA PRO A 30 0.50 -7.09 -16.92
C PRO A 30 1.64 -7.54 -17.83
N ARG A 31 2.48 -6.59 -18.24
CA ARG A 31 3.64 -6.82 -19.12
C ARG A 31 4.97 -6.64 -18.40
N ASN A 32 5.07 -5.70 -17.47
CA ASN A 32 6.28 -5.49 -16.69
C ASN A 32 5.97 -5.72 -15.21
N LEU A 33 6.77 -6.55 -14.56
CA LEU A 33 6.62 -6.89 -13.15
C LEU A 33 7.96 -6.66 -12.42
N PHE A 34 7.92 -5.77 -11.43
CA PHE A 34 9.01 -5.60 -10.47
C PHE A 34 8.73 -6.42 -9.21
N ILE A 35 9.70 -7.22 -8.78
CA ILE A 35 9.64 -8.04 -7.57
C ILE A 35 10.81 -7.65 -6.68
N TRP A 36 10.53 -7.06 -5.52
CA TRP A 36 11.56 -6.73 -4.54
C TRP A 36 11.03 -7.03 -3.14
N ARG A 37 11.94 -7.36 -2.21
CA ARG A 37 11.58 -7.75 -0.82
C ARG A 37 10.55 -8.89 -0.77
N SER A 38 10.52 -9.73 -1.81
CA SER A 38 9.55 -10.81 -2.01
C SER A 38 10.20 -11.94 -2.79
N ASN A 39 9.87 -13.18 -2.42
CA ASN A 39 10.20 -14.37 -3.19
C ASN A 39 8.91 -14.97 -3.75
N LEU A 40 8.22 -14.24 -4.62
CA LEU A 40 6.90 -14.61 -5.16
C LEU A 40 6.90 -16.03 -5.74
N LEU A 41 7.86 -16.32 -6.61
CA LEU A 41 7.92 -17.59 -7.34
C LEU A 41 8.55 -18.73 -6.54
N GLY A 42 8.92 -18.51 -5.28
CA GLY A 42 9.48 -19.55 -4.41
C GLY A 42 8.91 -19.58 -3.00
N SER A 43 7.88 -18.79 -2.70
CA SER A 43 7.32 -18.69 -1.35
C SER A 43 5.83 -18.37 -1.35
N SER A 44 5.43 -17.17 -1.79
CA SER A 44 4.06 -16.69 -1.62
C SER A 44 3.13 -17.03 -2.79
N GLY A 45 3.66 -17.43 -3.95
CA GLY A 45 2.92 -17.76 -5.17
C GLY A 45 2.16 -19.08 -5.05
N LYS A 46 0.86 -19.00 -4.75
CA LYS A 46 -0.04 -20.16 -4.80
C LYS A 46 -0.30 -20.52 -6.26
N GLY A 47 -0.34 -21.81 -6.56
CA GLY A 47 -0.41 -22.29 -7.94
C GLY A 47 0.88 -21.98 -8.69
N HIS A 48 2.03 -22.35 -8.13
CA HIS A 48 3.36 -22.09 -8.69
C HIS A 48 3.46 -22.43 -10.19
N GLU A 49 3.05 -23.65 -10.57
CA GLU A 49 3.07 -24.11 -11.96
C GLU A 49 2.18 -23.28 -12.90
N TYR A 50 1.10 -22.69 -12.38
CA TYR A 50 0.25 -21.77 -13.15
C TYR A 50 0.94 -20.44 -13.42
N MET A 51 1.73 -19.92 -12.47
CA MET A 51 2.53 -18.72 -12.68
C MET A 51 3.63 -18.97 -13.72
N LEU A 52 4.35 -20.09 -13.61
CA LEU A 52 5.37 -20.49 -14.60
C LEU A 52 4.79 -20.57 -16.01
N LYS A 53 3.64 -21.23 -16.17
CA LYS A 53 2.98 -21.34 -17.47
C LYS A 53 2.45 -20.00 -17.99
N TYR A 54 1.50 -19.40 -17.27
CA TYR A 54 0.69 -18.32 -17.81
C TYR A 54 1.35 -16.94 -17.68
N LEU A 55 2.23 -16.74 -16.70
CA LEU A 55 2.95 -15.47 -16.55
C LEU A 55 4.30 -15.52 -17.23
N LEU A 56 5.09 -16.58 -17.03
CA LEU A 56 6.46 -16.66 -17.54
C LEU A 56 6.57 -17.36 -18.89
N GLY A 57 5.64 -18.25 -19.25
CA GLY A 57 5.70 -19.00 -20.50
C GLY A 57 6.75 -20.11 -20.51
N THR A 58 7.15 -20.60 -19.34
CA THR A 58 8.13 -21.69 -19.22
C THR A 58 7.47 -23.07 -19.18
N GLU A 59 8.30 -24.12 -19.20
CA GLU A 59 7.85 -25.44 -18.79
C GLU A 59 7.22 -25.39 -17.38
N ASN A 60 6.26 -26.28 -17.16
CA ASN A 60 5.47 -26.35 -15.93
C ASN A 60 4.98 -27.78 -15.69
N GLY A 61 4.64 -28.08 -14.44
CA GLY A 61 4.19 -29.38 -13.96
C GLY A 61 2.68 -29.51 -13.79
N ILE A 62 1.84 -28.71 -14.48
CA ILE A 62 0.37 -28.84 -14.36
C ILE A 62 -0.08 -30.21 -14.89
N GLN A 63 -0.64 -31.03 -14.00
CA GLN A 63 -1.09 -32.40 -14.34
C GLN A 63 -2.54 -32.46 -14.84
N GLY A 64 -3.39 -31.55 -14.34
CA GLY A 64 -4.83 -31.54 -14.61
C GLY A 64 -5.20 -30.93 -15.97
N LYS A 65 -6.43 -31.19 -16.41
CA LYS A 65 -7.03 -30.54 -17.59
C LYS A 65 -7.75 -29.25 -17.17
N ASP A 66 -7.75 -28.23 -18.01
CA ASP A 66 -8.59 -27.03 -17.82
C ASP A 66 -10.08 -27.30 -18.11
N LEU A 67 -10.94 -26.32 -17.84
CA LEU A 67 -12.39 -26.42 -18.05
C LEU A 67 -12.75 -26.75 -19.51
N GLY A 68 -12.06 -26.15 -20.48
CA GLY A 68 -12.32 -26.37 -21.91
C GLY A 68 -12.09 -27.82 -22.30
N LYS A 69 -10.96 -28.40 -21.87
CA LYS A 69 -10.63 -29.81 -22.11
C LYS A 69 -11.51 -30.81 -21.35
N GLN A 70 -12.09 -30.39 -20.24
CA GLN A 70 -13.05 -31.21 -19.48
C GLN A 70 -14.49 -31.09 -20.00
N GLY A 71 -14.77 -30.13 -20.89
CA GLY A 71 -16.14 -29.80 -21.29
C GLY A 71 -16.97 -29.20 -20.14
N GLY A 72 -16.31 -28.52 -19.21
CA GLY A 72 -16.95 -27.85 -18.07
C GLY A 72 -17.71 -26.57 -18.48
N VAL A 73 -18.47 -26.03 -17.53
CA VAL A 73 -19.24 -24.78 -17.72
C VAL A 73 -18.29 -23.58 -17.82
N LYS A 74 -18.38 -22.83 -18.92
CA LYS A 74 -17.58 -21.62 -19.17
C LYS A 74 -18.16 -20.43 -18.40
N PRO A 75 -17.34 -19.44 -18.00
CA PRO A 75 -17.83 -18.23 -17.34
C PRO A 75 -18.72 -17.40 -18.26
N GLU A 76 -19.70 -16.69 -17.68
CA GLU A 76 -20.64 -15.84 -18.41
C GLU A 76 -20.13 -14.40 -18.59
N GLU A 77 -19.29 -13.91 -17.68
CA GLU A 77 -18.78 -12.52 -17.67
C GLU A 77 -17.33 -12.38 -18.17
N VAL A 78 -16.66 -13.50 -18.44
CA VAL A 78 -15.26 -13.52 -18.92
C VAL A 78 -15.20 -14.29 -20.22
N GLU A 79 -14.56 -13.71 -21.23
CA GLU A 79 -14.36 -14.40 -22.50
C GLU A 79 -13.45 -15.62 -22.34
N TRP A 80 -13.91 -16.77 -22.85
CA TRP A 80 -13.18 -18.02 -22.78
C TRP A 80 -12.44 -18.32 -24.09
N ARG A 81 -11.19 -18.76 -23.98
CA ARG A 81 -10.40 -19.32 -25.08
C ARG A 81 -9.87 -20.70 -24.69
N ASP A 82 -10.05 -21.69 -25.56
CA ASP A 82 -9.61 -23.07 -25.27
C ASP A 82 -8.09 -23.18 -25.11
N ASN A 83 -7.35 -22.31 -25.82
CA ASN A 83 -5.92 -22.12 -25.62
C ASN A 83 -5.70 -20.76 -24.94
N GLY A 84 -5.46 -20.79 -23.64
CA GLY A 84 -5.15 -19.59 -22.86
C GLY A 84 -3.87 -18.90 -23.31
N LEU A 85 -3.74 -17.63 -22.92
CA LEU A 85 -2.54 -16.85 -23.22
C LEU A 85 -1.42 -17.21 -22.24
N ASP A 86 -0.33 -17.78 -22.74
CA ASP A 86 0.88 -18.11 -21.97
C ASP A 86 1.90 -16.97 -22.05
N GLY A 87 2.87 -16.93 -21.11
CA GLY A 87 3.98 -15.97 -21.15
C GLY A 87 3.56 -14.50 -21.19
N LYS A 88 2.63 -14.09 -20.31
CA LYS A 88 2.08 -12.73 -20.29
C LYS A 88 3.09 -11.63 -19.95
N LEU A 89 4.10 -11.93 -19.14
CA LEU A 89 5.09 -10.94 -18.71
C LEU A 89 6.17 -10.80 -19.79
N ASP A 90 6.33 -9.58 -20.31
CA ASP A 90 7.41 -9.22 -21.23
C ASP A 90 8.73 -8.95 -20.49
N LEU A 91 8.65 -8.55 -19.21
CA LEU A 91 9.82 -8.26 -18.38
C LEU A 91 9.57 -8.54 -16.90
N VAL A 92 10.39 -9.39 -16.31
CA VAL A 92 10.46 -9.69 -14.87
C VAL A 92 11.78 -9.17 -14.30
N VAL A 93 11.70 -8.14 -13.45
CA VAL A 93 12.86 -7.54 -12.79
C VAL A 93 12.79 -7.87 -11.30
N THR A 94 13.81 -8.55 -10.78
CA THR A 94 13.90 -8.88 -9.35
C THR A 94 15.06 -8.15 -8.67
N LEU A 95 14.80 -7.55 -7.51
CA LEU A 95 15.82 -6.95 -6.64
C LEU A 95 15.99 -7.86 -5.42
N ASP A 96 17.18 -8.44 -5.25
CA ASP A 96 17.48 -9.35 -4.16
C ASP A 96 18.99 -9.32 -3.84
N PHE A 97 19.35 -9.59 -2.58
CA PHE A 97 20.75 -9.67 -2.13
C PHE A 97 21.27 -11.11 -2.18
N ARG A 98 20.39 -12.07 -2.48
CA ARG A 98 20.72 -13.47 -2.74
C ARG A 98 19.98 -13.94 -3.99
N LEU A 99 20.55 -14.91 -4.69
CA LEU A 99 19.90 -15.52 -5.85
C LEU A 99 18.77 -16.45 -5.37
N SER A 100 17.58 -15.87 -5.16
CA SER A 100 16.37 -16.60 -4.77
C SER A 100 15.73 -17.34 -5.95
N SER A 101 14.75 -18.20 -5.68
CA SER A 101 14.00 -18.90 -6.73
C SER A 101 13.37 -17.91 -7.71
N THR A 102 12.86 -16.77 -7.22
CA THR A 102 12.34 -15.71 -8.10
C THR A 102 13.43 -15.13 -9.00
N CYS A 103 14.62 -14.86 -8.46
CA CYS A 103 15.76 -14.40 -9.28
C CYS A 103 16.10 -15.37 -10.40
N LEU A 104 16.07 -16.68 -10.12
CA LEU A 104 16.41 -17.72 -11.09
C LEU A 104 15.45 -17.75 -12.29
N TYR A 105 14.22 -17.28 -12.11
CA TYR A 105 13.19 -17.19 -13.14
C TYR A 105 13.01 -15.75 -13.69
N SER A 106 13.83 -14.79 -13.29
CA SER A 106 13.72 -13.39 -13.72
C SER A 106 14.60 -13.10 -14.93
N ASP A 107 14.19 -12.15 -15.76
CA ASP A 107 14.99 -11.68 -16.90
C ASP A 107 16.16 -10.79 -16.45
N ILE A 108 15.91 -9.95 -15.43
CA ILE A 108 16.91 -9.05 -14.85
C ILE A 108 16.93 -9.24 -13.33
N VAL A 109 18.14 -9.39 -12.80
CA VAL A 109 18.39 -9.41 -11.35
C VAL A 109 19.25 -8.20 -11.00
N LEU A 110 18.77 -7.38 -10.06
CA LEU A 110 19.48 -6.20 -9.56
C LEU A 110 19.98 -6.47 -8.13
N PRO A 111 21.28 -6.30 -7.84
CA PRO A 111 21.83 -6.56 -6.52
C PRO A 111 21.37 -5.48 -5.53
N THR A 112 20.53 -5.85 -4.57
CA THR A 112 20.11 -4.94 -3.50
C THR A 112 21.02 -5.05 -2.28
N ALA A 113 21.18 -3.97 -1.53
CA ALA A 113 21.92 -3.94 -0.28
C ALA A 113 21.23 -4.81 0.79
N THR A 114 22.05 -5.51 1.60
CA THR A 114 21.54 -6.26 2.74
C THR A 114 21.00 -5.30 3.81
N TRP A 115 20.38 -5.85 4.86
CA TRP A 115 19.84 -5.05 5.97
C TRP A 115 20.90 -4.31 6.79
N TYR A 116 22.18 -4.71 6.69
CA TYR A 116 23.30 -4.09 7.40
C TYR A 116 24.08 -3.09 6.54
N GLU A 117 23.59 -2.77 5.35
CA GLU A 117 24.26 -1.90 4.37
C GLU A 117 23.34 -0.76 3.91
N LYS A 118 22.22 -0.53 4.59
CA LYS A 118 21.27 0.52 4.25
C LYS A 118 20.53 1.07 5.47
N ASP A 119 20.10 2.31 5.34
CA ASP A 119 19.24 2.98 6.31
C ASP A 119 17.76 2.77 5.95
N ASP A 120 16.95 2.37 6.93
CA ASP A 120 15.50 2.18 6.83
C ASP A 120 14.89 2.15 8.24
N MET A 121 13.57 2.00 8.39
CA MET A 121 12.89 1.84 9.68
C MET A 121 12.05 0.56 9.75
N ASN A 122 11.86 0.05 10.96
CA ASN A 122 11.07 -1.15 11.23
C ASN A 122 10.17 -0.97 12.46
N THR A 123 8.97 -1.54 12.37
CA THR A 123 7.97 -1.65 13.43
C THR A 123 7.27 -3.02 13.33
N SER A 124 6.59 -3.43 14.40
CA SER A 124 5.85 -4.70 14.43
C SER A 124 4.68 -4.64 15.41
N ASP A 125 3.62 -5.40 15.16
CA ASP A 125 2.48 -5.60 16.08
C ASP A 125 2.90 -6.13 17.46
N MET A 126 4.07 -6.79 17.54
CA MET A 126 4.51 -7.50 18.75
C MET A 126 4.96 -6.56 19.88
N HIS A 127 5.36 -5.33 19.56
CA HIS A 127 5.89 -4.36 20.53
C HIS A 127 5.77 -2.92 20.02
N PRO A 128 5.75 -1.91 20.91
CA PRO A 128 5.47 -0.53 20.52
C PRO A 128 6.71 0.28 20.12
N PHE A 129 7.84 -0.38 19.83
CA PHE A 129 9.08 0.30 19.48
C PHE A 129 9.24 0.47 17.97
N ILE A 130 9.64 1.68 17.56
CA ILE A 130 10.22 1.95 16.25
C ILE A 130 11.75 1.98 16.36
N HIS A 131 12.43 1.29 15.44
CA HIS A 131 13.89 1.22 15.40
C HIS A 131 14.39 1.15 13.95
N PRO A 132 15.65 1.52 13.69
CA PRO A 132 16.17 1.60 12.34
C PRO A 132 16.81 0.29 11.87
N LEU A 133 17.01 0.19 10.55
CA LEU A 133 18.14 -0.48 9.92
C LEU A 133 19.22 0.59 9.69
N SER A 134 20.49 0.21 9.73
CA SER A 134 21.58 1.17 9.50
C SER A 134 22.72 0.52 8.74
N ALA A 135 23.33 1.30 7.84
CA ALA A 135 24.50 0.86 7.11
C ALA A 135 25.71 0.77 8.06
N ALA A 136 26.09 -0.45 8.44
CA ALA A 136 27.32 -0.71 9.18
C ALA A 136 28.55 -0.47 8.31
N VAL A 137 28.41 -0.74 7.00
CA VAL A 137 29.37 -0.46 5.94
C VAL A 137 28.59 -0.09 4.67
N ASP A 138 29.27 0.54 3.71
CA ASP A 138 28.71 0.75 2.38
C ASP A 138 28.36 -0.60 1.71
N PRO A 139 27.29 -0.66 0.88
CA PRO A 139 26.91 -1.88 0.17
C PRO A 139 28.08 -2.51 -0.60
N ALA A 140 28.32 -3.80 -0.37
CA ALA A 140 29.40 -4.50 -1.04
C ALA A 140 29.18 -4.62 -2.56
N TRP A 141 30.29 -4.57 -3.30
CA TRP A 141 30.34 -4.62 -4.77
C TRP A 141 29.52 -3.50 -5.44
N GLU A 142 28.59 -3.84 -6.33
CA GLU A 142 27.74 -2.89 -7.04
C GLU A 142 26.32 -2.84 -6.45
N SER A 143 26.13 -3.43 -5.26
CA SER A 143 24.84 -3.45 -4.59
C SER A 143 24.38 -2.03 -4.25
N LYS A 144 23.07 -1.79 -4.29
CA LYS A 144 22.47 -0.50 -3.91
C LYS A 144 21.24 -0.74 -3.06
N SER A 145 20.87 0.19 -2.18
CA SER A 145 19.59 0.07 -1.48
C SER A 145 18.43 0.12 -2.47
N ASP A 146 17.29 -0.49 -2.09
CA ASP A 146 16.08 -0.48 -2.93
C ASP A 146 15.68 0.96 -3.31
N TRP A 147 15.86 1.91 -2.38
CA TRP A 147 15.65 3.34 -2.58
C TRP A 147 16.52 3.89 -3.71
N GLU A 148 17.83 3.66 -3.66
CA GLU A 148 18.76 4.13 -4.69
C GLU A 148 18.52 3.46 -6.05
N ILE A 149 18.12 2.18 -6.07
CA ILE A 149 17.77 1.46 -7.29
C ILE A 149 16.54 2.11 -7.95
N TYR A 150 15.45 2.29 -7.22
CA TYR A 150 14.24 2.90 -7.79
C TYR A 150 14.42 4.37 -8.13
N LYS A 151 15.20 5.13 -7.34
CA LYS A 151 15.59 6.50 -7.68
C LYS A 151 16.37 6.55 -9.00
N GLY A 152 17.30 5.61 -9.20
CA GLY A 152 18.05 5.46 -10.45
C GLY A 152 17.15 5.11 -11.65
N ILE A 153 16.20 4.19 -11.45
CA ILE A 153 15.19 3.84 -12.47
C ILE A 153 14.32 5.05 -12.80
N ALA A 154 13.82 5.78 -11.81
CA ALA A 154 13.00 6.99 -12.01
C ALA A 154 13.77 8.07 -12.78
N LYS A 155 15.06 8.25 -12.48
CA LYS A 155 15.96 9.14 -13.23
C LYS A 155 16.05 8.73 -14.70
N LYS A 156 16.36 7.45 -14.95
CA LYS A 156 16.51 6.97 -16.33
C LYS A 156 15.20 6.99 -17.11
N PHE A 157 14.09 6.64 -16.46
CA PHE A 157 12.75 6.71 -17.03
C PHE A 157 12.40 8.14 -17.46
N SER A 158 12.70 9.13 -16.63
CA SER A 158 12.42 10.54 -16.91
C SER A 158 13.18 11.06 -18.13
N GLU A 159 14.38 10.52 -18.41
CA GLU A 159 15.14 10.82 -19.63
C GLU A 159 14.56 10.10 -20.86
N VAL A 160 14.25 8.81 -20.73
CA VAL A 160 13.85 7.94 -21.85
C VAL A 160 12.41 8.20 -22.30
N CYS A 161 11.54 8.70 -21.41
CA CYS A 161 10.14 8.96 -21.75
C CYS A 161 9.95 10.21 -22.64
N VAL A 162 10.95 11.09 -22.74
CA VAL A 162 10.86 12.34 -23.52
C VAL A 162 10.66 12.02 -25.00
N GLY A 163 9.64 12.62 -25.61
CA GLY A 163 9.23 12.34 -26.98
C GLY A 163 8.21 11.21 -27.12
N HIS A 164 7.94 10.47 -26.04
CA HIS A 164 6.94 9.41 -25.99
C HIS A 164 5.80 9.70 -25.02
N LEU A 165 6.11 10.19 -23.81
CA LEU A 165 5.17 10.55 -22.76
C LEU A 165 5.53 11.92 -22.17
N GLY A 166 4.57 12.83 -22.14
CA GLY A 166 4.72 14.19 -21.64
C GLY A 166 3.87 14.42 -20.38
N LYS A 167 3.02 15.46 -20.44
CA LYS A 167 2.00 15.72 -19.43
C LYS A 167 0.70 15.08 -19.90
N GLU A 168 0.33 13.98 -19.26
CA GLU A 168 -0.79 13.15 -19.69
C GLU A 168 -1.90 13.16 -18.65
N THR A 169 -3.14 13.12 -19.13
CA THR A 169 -4.33 12.90 -18.30
C THR A 169 -4.64 11.40 -18.29
N ASP A 170 -4.48 10.77 -17.13
CA ASP A 170 -4.81 9.36 -16.91
C ASP A 170 -6.21 9.21 -16.29
N VAL A 171 -6.96 8.19 -16.67
CA VAL A 171 -8.30 7.91 -16.14
C VAL A 171 -8.22 6.70 -15.22
N VAL A 172 -8.27 6.95 -13.91
CA VAL A 172 -8.04 5.92 -12.89
C VAL A 172 -9.37 5.50 -12.25
N THR A 173 -9.63 4.21 -12.23
CA THR A 173 -10.73 3.63 -11.43
C THR A 173 -10.28 3.42 -9.99
N LEU A 174 -11.03 3.96 -9.03
CA LEU A 174 -10.82 3.71 -7.60
C LEU A 174 -12.08 3.04 -7.02
N PRO A 175 -11.99 1.83 -6.45
CA PRO A 175 -13.15 1.20 -5.83
C PRO A 175 -13.69 2.05 -4.67
N ILE A 176 -14.93 1.82 -4.27
CA ILE A 176 -15.52 2.46 -3.09
C ILE A 176 -14.66 2.09 -1.87
N GLN A 177 -14.17 3.10 -1.17
CA GLN A 177 -13.25 2.92 -0.04
C GLN A 177 -14.02 2.84 1.28
N HIS A 178 -13.65 1.88 2.13
CA HIS A 178 -13.95 1.94 3.56
C HIS A 178 -13.29 3.18 4.17
N ASP A 179 -13.80 3.65 5.30
CA ASP A 179 -13.32 4.86 6.00
C ASP A 179 -13.43 6.11 5.12
N SER A 180 -14.40 6.12 4.21
CA SER A 180 -14.78 7.28 3.40
C SER A 180 -16.30 7.39 3.38
N ALA A 181 -16.83 8.59 3.11
CA ALA A 181 -18.28 8.76 3.00
C ALA A 181 -18.94 7.85 1.95
N ALA A 182 -18.17 7.40 0.95
CA ALA A 182 -18.64 6.51 -0.11
C ALA A 182 -18.93 5.08 0.37
N GLU A 183 -18.44 4.65 1.53
CA GLU A 183 -18.68 3.30 2.06
C GLU A 183 -20.16 2.97 2.22
N MET A 184 -21.00 4.00 2.41
CA MET A 184 -22.46 3.92 2.47
C MET A 184 -23.09 3.85 1.05
N ALA A 185 -22.58 2.94 0.23
CA ALA A 185 -22.91 2.83 -1.19
C ALA A 185 -24.28 2.19 -1.46
N GLN A 186 -24.43 0.89 -1.17
CA GLN A 186 -25.65 0.10 -1.39
C GLN A 186 -26.19 -0.42 -0.05
N PRO A 187 -27.19 0.26 0.55
CA PRO A 187 -27.52 0.05 1.97
C PRO A 187 -28.36 -1.20 2.26
N LEU A 188 -29.13 -1.71 1.29
CA LEU A 188 -30.16 -2.74 1.54
C LEU A 188 -29.98 -4.01 0.68
N ASP A 189 -29.60 -3.84 -0.57
CA ASP A 189 -29.52 -4.89 -1.58
C ASP A 189 -28.30 -4.68 -2.48
N VAL A 190 -28.10 -5.60 -3.42
CA VAL A 190 -27.07 -5.51 -4.45
C VAL A 190 -27.75 -5.27 -5.79
N LYS A 191 -27.30 -4.24 -6.51
CA LYS A 191 -27.77 -3.88 -7.84
C LYS A 191 -26.61 -3.78 -8.82
N ASP A 192 -26.73 -4.48 -9.93
CA ASP A 192 -25.77 -4.49 -11.02
C ASP A 192 -26.24 -3.57 -12.15
N TRP A 193 -25.49 -2.49 -12.39
CA TRP A 193 -25.79 -1.52 -13.44
C TRP A 193 -25.71 -2.14 -14.84
N LYS A 194 -24.86 -3.15 -15.06
CA LYS A 194 -24.68 -3.81 -16.37
C LYS A 194 -25.89 -4.69 -16.71
N LYS A 195 -26.65 -5.12 -15.70
CA LYS A 195 -27.93 -5.82 -15.83
C LYS A 195 -29.15 -4.88 -15.90
N GLY A 196 -28.93 -3.57 -15.85
CA GLY A 196 -30.01 -2.57 -15.86
C GLY A 196 -30.79 -2.47 -14.54
N GLU A 197 -30.27 -3.03 -13.45
CA GLU A 197 -30.91 -2.99 -12.13
C GLU A 197 -30.77 -1.63 -11.45
N CYS A 198 -29.79 -0.83 -11.86
CA CYS A 198 -29.56 0.55 -11.43
C CYS A 198 -28.77 1.34 -12.49
N ASP A 199 -28.62 2.65 -12.30
CA ASP A 199 -27.71 3.47 -13.09
C ASP A 199 -26.24 3.23 -12.70
N LEU A 200 -25.32 3.39 -13.66
CA LEU A 200 -23.88 3.47 -13.40
C LEU A 200 -23.55 4.84 -12.77
N ILE A 201 -23.32 4.85 -11.45
CA ILE A 201 -22.98 6.03 -10.65
C ILE A 201 -21.59 5.81 -10.03
N PRO A 202 -20.53 6.46 -10.56
CA PRO A 202 -19.17 6.34 -10.02
C PRO A 202 -19.10 6.73 -8.55
N GLY A 203 -18.52 5.85 -7.73
CA GLY A 203 -18.43 6.04 -6.28
C GLY A 203 -19.66 5.57 -5.49
N LYS A 204 -20.64 4.92 -6.13
CA LYS A 204 -21.83 4.37 -5.45
C LYS A 204 -22.28 3.01 -5.98
N THR A 205 -22.54 2.90 -7.28
CA THR A 205 -22.92 1.63 -7.93
C THR A 205 -21.82 1.13 -8.88
N ALA A 206 -20.74 1.91 -9.01
CA ALA A 206 -19.54 1.63 -9.80
C ALA A 206 -18.32 2.25 -9.08
N PRO A 207 -17.06 1.88 -9.44
CA PRO A 207 -15.88 2.56 -8.91
C PRO A 207 -15.91 4.06 -9.23
N HIS A 208 -15.24 4.87 -8.41
CA HIS A 208 -14.91 6.25 -8.77
C HIS A 208 -14.08 6.27 -10.05
N ILE A 209 -14.28 7.30 -10.88
CA ILE A 209 -13.51 7.55 -12.10
C ILE A 209 -12.82 8.90 -11.90
N ILE A 210 -11.48 8.88 -11.82
CA ILE A 210 -10.69 10.02 -11.38
C ILE A 210 -9.68 10.38 -12.48
N PRO A 211 -9.74 11.61 -13.05
CA PRO A 211 -8.66 12.10 -13.89
C PRO A 211 -7.43 12.43 -13.03
N VAL A 212 -6.28 11.88 -13.41
CA VAL A 212 -4.99 12.09 -12.72
C VAL A 212 -3.98 12.64 -13.70
N GLU A 213 -3.46 13.83 -13.40
CA GLU A 213 -2.44 14.49 -14.20
C GLU A 213 -1.04 13.94 -13.87
N ARG A 214 -0.39 13.34 -14.86
CA ARG A 214 0.96 12.76 -14.75
C ARG A 214 1.94 13.55 -15.61
N ASP A 215 2.98 14.06 -14.98
CA ASP A 215 4.10 14.71 -15.67
C ASP A 215 5.26 13.72 -15.74
N TYR A 216 5.29 12.91 -16.80
CA TYR A 216 6.25 11.80 -16.92
C TYR A 216 7.72 12.27 -16.98
N PRO A 217 8.08 13.35 -17.70
CA PRO A 217 9.43 13.91 -17.64
C PRO A 217 9.85 14.40 -16.25
N ALA A 218 8.90 14.77 -15.39
CA ALA A 218 9.17 15.20 -14.02
C ALA A 218 9.17 14.05 -12.99
N THR A 219 9.11 12.78 -13.42
CA THR A 219 8.99 11.62 -12.50
C THR A 219 10.12 11.57 -11.47
N TYR A 220 11.36 11.78 -11.88
CA TYR A 220 12.53 11.80 -10.99
C TYR A 220 12.49 12.95 -9.99
N GLU A 221 12.17 14.16 -10.45
CA GLU A 221 12.10 15.34 -9.58
C GLU A 221 10.96 15.22 -8.56
N ARG A 222 9.85 14.59 -8.95
CA ARG A 222 8.74 14.26 -8.03
C ARG A 222 9.11 13.14 -7.05
N PHE A 223 9.82 12.10 -7.49
CA PHE A 223 10.27 11.02 -6.60
C PHE A 223 11.23 11.54 -5.52
N THR A 224 12.08 12.51 -5.88
CA THR A 224 13.10 13.08 -5.00
C THR A 224 12.66 14.33 -4.24
N SER A 225 11.35 14.55 -4.12
CA SER A 225 10.78 15.66 -3.34
C SER A 225 9.45 15.30 -2.69
N ILE A 226 9.12 15.95 -1.58
CA ILE A 226 7.80 15.83 -0.97
C ILE A 226 6.81 16.69 -1.77
N GLY A 227 5.70 16.09 -2.21
CA GLY A 227 4.74 16.77 -3.08
C GLY A 227 3.91 17.87 -2.37
N PRO A 228 3.39 18.86 -3.12
CA PRO A 228 2.66 20.00 -2.55
C PRO A 228 1.27 19.65 -1.99
N LEU A 229 0.75 18.45 -2.25
CA LEU A 229 -0.61 18.06 -1.82
C LEU A 229 -0.75 17.98 -0.30
N LEU A 230 0.33 17.74 0.43
CA LEU A 230 0.31 17.76 1.90
C LEU A 230 0.03 19.17 2.47
N GLU A 231 0.34 20.22 1.71
CA GLU A 231 0.06 21.61 2.09
C GLU A 231 -1.30 22.08 1.59
N THR A 232 -1.69 21.67 0.37
CA THR A 232 -2.95 22.13 -0.24
C THR A 232 -4.18 21.34 0.18
N ILE A 233 -4.04 20.02 0.40
CA ILE A 233 -5.13 19.13 0.80
C ILE A 233 -5.00 18.76 2.29
N GLY A 234 -3.77 18.56 2.77
CA GLY A 234 -3.49 18.06 4.11
C GLY A 234 -3.11 16.58 4.12
N ASN A 235 -3.19 15.95 5.29
CA ASN A 235 -2.90 14.54 5.49
C ASN A 235 -4.06 13.87 6.25
N GLY A 236 -4.13 12.54 6.23
CA GLY A 236 -5.19 11.82 6.93
C GLY A 236 -5.21 10.32 6.65
N GLY A 237 -6.18 9.66 7.27
CA GLY A 237 -6.40 8.22 7.19
C GLY A 237 -7.51 7.80 8.13
N LYS A 238 -8.10 6.60 7.93
CA LYS A 238 -9.14 6.04 8.81
C LYS A 238 -10.31 7.03 9.07
N GLY A 239 -10.77 7.69 8.01
CA GLY A 239 -11.94 8.56 8.03
C GLY A 239 -11.73 9.96 8.62
N ILE A 240 -10.51 10.31 9.02
CA ILE A 240 -10.15 11.63 9.56
C ILE A 240 -9.03 12.28 8.73
N ALA A 241 -8.98 13.61 8.77
CA ALA A 241 -7.96 14.41 8.10
C ALA A 241 -7.54 15.59 8.99
N TRP A 242 -6.32 16.09 8.77
CA TRP A 242 -5.76 17.21 9.50
C TRP A 242 -4.79 18.02 8.64
N ASN A 243 -4.55 19.27 9.06
CA ASN A 243 -3.52 20.11 8.46
C ASN A 243 -2.13 19.66 8.90
N THR A 244 -1.17 19.61 7.97
CA THR A 244 0.21 19.21 8.25
C THR A 244 1.25 20.26 7.81
N GLN A 245 0.85 21.53 7.75
CA GLN A 245 1.71 22.63 7.30
C GLN A 245 2.97 22.79 8.17
N SER A 246 2.81 22.72 9.50
CA SER A 246 3.93 22.82 10.45
C SER A 246 4.97 21.73 10.24
N GLU A 247 4.54 20.52 9.88
CA GLU A 247 5.43 19.39 9.61
C GLU A 247 6.16 19.58 8.28
N MET A 248 5.48 20.10 7.26
CA MET A 248 6.10 20.45 5.97
C MET A 248 7.19 21.53 6.17
N ASP A 249 6.92 22.54 6.99
CA ASP A 249 7.90 23.59 7.32
C ASP A 249 9.10 23.05 8.10
N LEU A 250 8.89 22.05 8.97
CA LEU A 250 9.99 21.35 9.64
C LEU A 250 10.80 20.49 8.66
N LEU A 251 10.14 19.76 7.75
CA LEU A 251 10.80 18.93 6.74
C LEU A 251 11.65 19.74 5.77
N ARG A 252 11.24 20.98 5.44
CA ARG A 252 12.09 21.91 4.67
C ARG A 252 13.42 22.21 5.37
N LYS A 253 13.44 22.24 6.70
CA LYS A 253 14.64 22.50 7.50
C LYS A 253 15.48 21.24 7.69
N LEU A 254 14.83 20.08 7.86
CA LEU A 254 15.51 18.80 8.06
C LEU A 254 16.15 18.28 6.77
N ASN A 255 15.38 18.23 5.69
CA ASN A 255 15.79 17.59 4.43
C ASN A 255 16.38 18.61 3.43
N TYR A 256 16.34 19.91 3.78
CA TYR A 256 16.54 21.02 2.83
C TYR A 256 15.50 21.00 1.69
N THR A 257 15.62 21.95 0.77
CA THR A 257 14.65 22.13 -0.33
C THR A 257 15.31 22.04 -1.71
N LYS A 258 14.52 21.63 -2.70
CA LYS A 258 14.93 21.68 -4.12
C LYS A 258 15.20 23.14 -4.52
N ALA A 259 16.38 23.41 -5.06
CA ALA A 259 16.81 24.75 -5.45
C ALA A 259 16.12 25.25 -6.73
N GLU A 260 15.83 24.32 -7.64
CA GLU A 260 15.27 24.59 -8.96
C GLU A 260 14.42 23.41 -9.46
N GLY A 261 13.99 23.48 -10.72
CA GLY A 261 13.20 22.43 -11.35
C GLY A 261 11.71 22.42 -10.97
N PRO A 262 10.96 21.40 -11.40
CA PRO A 262 9.51 21.29 -11.21
C PRO A 262 9.07 21.28 -9.74
N ALA A 263 9.93 20.85 -8.83
CA ALA A 263 9.67 20.75 -7.40
C ALA A 263 10.36 21.85 -6.57
N LYS A 264 10.77 22.97 -7.19
CA LYS A 264 11.47 24.07 -6.52
C LYS A 264 10.76 24.49 -5.21
N GLY A 265 11.52 24.57 -4.12
CA GLY A 265 11.03 24.95 -2.79
C GLY A 265 10.38 23.82 -1.98
N GLN A 266 10.16 22.65 -2.56
CA GLN A 266 9.66 21.48 -1.83
C GLN A 266 10.79 20.80 -1.05
N PRO A 267 10.47 20.17 0.12
CA PRO A 267 11.45 19.37 0.85
C PRO A 267 12.03 18.25 -0.01
N LYS A 268 13.31 17.95 0.16
CA LYS A 268 13.98 16.88 -0.58
C LYS A 268 13.62 15.49 -0.04
N LEU A 269 13.69 14.52 -0.95
CA LEU A 269 13.73 13.08 -0.68
C LEU A 269 14.91 12.49 -1.47
N GLU A 270 16.14 12.90 -1.14
CA GLU A 270 17.31 12.41 -1.88
C GLU A 270 17.81 11.09 -1.29
N THR A 271 17.87 11.01 0.04
CA THR A 271 18.37 9.84 0.79
C THR A 271 17.24 9.04 1.43
N ALA A 272 17.54 7.80 1.82
CA ALA A 272 16.60 7.00 2.62
C ALA A 272 16.31 7.62 3.99
N ILE A 273 17.27 8.36 4.56
CA ILE A 273 17.07 9.11 5.81
C ILE A 273 16.08 10.26 5.62
N ASP A 274 16.14 10.98 4.49
CA ASP A 274 15.15 12.03 4.17
C ASP A 274 13.72 11.45 4.13
N ALA A 275 13.56 10.27 3.54
CA ALA A 275 12.29 9.55 3.49
C ALA A 275 11.86 9.05 4.89
N ALA A 276 12.79 8.56 5.70
CA ALA A 276 12.51 8.17 7.09
C ALA A 276 12.05 9.37 7.92
N GLU A 277 12.72 10.52 7.81
CA GLU A 277 12.34 11.75 8.51
C GLU A 277 10.99 12.30 8.03
N MET A 278 10.65 12.14 6.74
CA MET A 278 9.30 12.40 6.24
C MET A 278 8.25 11.57 6.99
N ILE A 279 8.46 10.26 7.10
CA ILE A 279 7.55 9.36 7.82
C ILE A 279 7.42 9.78 9.28
N LEU A 280 8.56 9.94 9.98
CA LEU A 280 8.59 10.27 11.40
C LEU A 280 7.92 11.62 11.71
N THR A 281 8.07 12.59 10.81
CA THR A 281 7.53 13.94 11.04
C THR A 281 6.03 14.02 10.76
N LEU A 282 5.54 13.31 9.74
CA LEU A 282 4.13 13.40 9.29
C LEU A 282 3.19 12.46 10.05
N ALA A 283 3.69 11.41 10.70
CA ALA A 283 2.86 10.42 11.36
C ALA A 283 2.49 10.80 12.81
N PRO A 284 1.23 10.60 13.24
CA PRO A 284 0.81 10.85 14.62
C PRO A 284 1.50 9.91 15.64
N GLU A 285 1.91 8.72 15.24
CA GLU A 285 2.59 7.75 16.13
C GLU A 285 4.00 8.22 16.55
N THR A 286 4.59 9.20 15.84
CA THR A 286 5.98 9.61 16.03
C THR A 286 6.16 11.11 16.22
N ASN A 287 5.09 11.90 16.06
CA ASN A 287 5.06 13.33 16.31
C ASN A 287 3.81 13.73 17.10
N GLY A 288 4.01 14.15 18.35
CA GLY A 288 2.94 14.49 19.29
C GLY A 288 2.02 15.60 18.81
N GLN A 289 2.53 16.58 18.05
CA GLN A 289 1.70 17.63 17.46
C GLN A 289 0.72 17.07 16.43
N VAL A 290 1.14 16.07 15.66
CA VAL A 290 0.26 15.38 14.72
C VAL A 290 -0.71 14.47 15.48
N ALA A 291 -0.26 13.79 16.53
CA ALA A 291 -1.12 12.97 17.39
C ALA A 291 -2.31 13.76 17.95
N VAL A 292 -2.03 14.94 18.53
CA VAL A 292 -3.06 15.83 19.08
C VAL A 292 -4.02 16.29 17.98
N LYS A 293 -3.51 16.74 16.82
CA LYS A 293 -4.35 17.13 15.68
C LYS A 293 -5.24 15.98 15.17
N ALA A 294 -4.69 14.77 15.10
CA ALA A 294 -5.42 13.59 14.65
C ALA A 294 -6.53 13.19 15.64
N TRP A 295 -6.24 13.18 16.95
CA TRP A 295 -7.25 12.92 17.97
C TRP A 295 -8.34 14.00 17.98
N GLN A 296 -7.97 15.26 17.77
CA GLN A 296 -8.91 16.37 17.67
C GLN A 296 -9.85 16.17 16.48
N ALA A 297 -9.34 15.75 15.31
CA ALA A 297 -10.17 15.44 14.15
C ALA A 297 -11.16 14.29 14.43
N LEU A 298 -10.74 13.27 15.18
CA LEU A 298 -11.64 12.19 15.60
C LEU A 298 -12.70 12.67 16.60
N SER A 299 -12.34 13.58 17.50
CA SER A 299 -13.27 14.17 18.47
C SER A 299 -14.44 14.90 17.82
N GLU A 300 -14.25 15.48 16.63
CA GLU A 300 -15.35 16.10 15.87
C GLU A 300 -16.38 15.06 15.41
N ILE A 301 -15.93 13.86 15.05
CA ILE A 301 -16.81 12.76 14.60
C ILE A 301 -17.55 12.13 15.77
N THR A 302 -16.85 11.90 16.89
CA THR A 302 -17.42 11.19 18.05
C THR A 302 -18.23 12.11 18.96
N GLY A 303 -17.98 13.43 18.91
CA GLY A 303 -18.51 14.41 19.87
C GLY A 303 -17.90 14.27 21.27
N ARG A 304 -16.76 13.58 21.40
CA ARG A 304 -16.05 13.34 22.67
C ARG A 304 -14.60 13.79 22.54
N GLU A 305 -14.09 14.43 23.58
CA GLU A 305 -12.70 14.87 23.64
C GLU A 305 -11.76 13.65 23.77
N HIS A 306 -10.77 13.55 22.88
CA HIS A 306 -9.80 12.43 22.83
C HIS A 306 -8.34 12.89 22.80
N THR A 307 -8.06 14.20 22.71
CA THR A 307 -6.69 14.73 22.69
C THR A 307 -5.94 14.47 23.99
N HIS A 308 -6.64 14.29 25.12
CA HIS A 308 -6.02 13.86 26.38
C HIS A 308 -5.17 12.59 26.28
N LEU A 309 -5.39 11.75 25.26
CA LEU A 309 -4.60 10.54 24.98
C LEU A 309 -3.19 10.83 24.42
N ALA A 310 -2.93 12.06 23.98
CA ALA A 310 -1.66 12.48 23.39
C ALA A 310 -1.11 13.82 23.92
N LEU A 311 -1.91 14.64 24.61
CA LEU A 311 -1.47 15.95 25.14
C LEU A 311 -0.22 15.86 26.03
N ASN A 312 -0.09 14.79 26.82
CA ASN A 312 1.09 14.55 27.67
C ASN A 312 2.37 14.26 26.87
N LYS A 313 2.25 13.94 25.57
CA LYS A 313 3.35 13.66 24.65
C LYS A 313 3.35 14.62 23.44
N GLU A 314 2.67 15.76 23.50
CA GLU A 314 2.53 16.68 22.35
C GLU A 314 3.88 17.18 21.81
N ASP A 315 4.86 17.39 22.67
CA ASP A 315 6.19 17.86 22.26
C ASP A 315 7.07 16.74 21.65
N GLU A 316 6.75 15.47 21.90
CA GLU A 316 7.53 14.31 21.47
C GLU A 316 7.69 14.29 19.94
N LYS A 317 8.94 14.20 19.48
CA LYS A 317 9.28 14.11 18.05
C LYS A 317 10.41 13.11 17.87
N ILE A 318 10.04 11.88 17.53
CA ILE A 318 11.01 10.82 17.27
C ILE A 318 11.82 11.18 16.00
N ARG A 319 13.15 11.08 16.07
CA ARG A 319 14.07 11.30 14.94
C ARG A 319 14.82 10.03 14.56
N PHE A 320 15.25 9.94 13.30
CA PHE A 320 15.96 8.76 12.81
C PHE A 320 17.25 8.50 13.60
N ARG A 321 18.01 9.56 13.89
CA ARG A 321 19.26 9.46 14.65
C ARG A 321 19.04 9.10 16.13
N ASP A 322 17.90 9.46 16.70
CA ASP A 322 17.57 9.11 18.09
C ASP A 322 17.23 7.62 18.23
N ILE A 323 16.51 7.06 17.27
CA ILE A 323 16.18 5.62 17.27
C ILE A 323 17.40 4.75 16.96
N GLN A 324 18.43 5.29 16.29
CA GLN A 324 19.74 4.64 16.18
C GLN A 324 20.44 4.57 17.54
N ALA A 325 20.30 5.59 18.38
CA ALA A 325 20.88 5.60 19.72
C ALA A 325 20.15 4.61 20.64
N GLN A 326 18.82 4.59 20.60
CA GLN A 326 17.99 3.60 21.31
C GLN A 326 16.57 3.59 20.72
N PRO A 327 15.95 2.40 20.51
CA PRO A 327 14.57 2.30 20.06
C PRO A 327 13.61 3.16 20.89
N ARG A 328 12.63 3.78 20.24
CA ARG A 328 11.65 4.67 20.90
C ARG A 328 10.27 4.05 20.88
N LYS A 329 9.56 4.16 22.00
CA LYS A 329 8.15 3.78 22.09
C LYS A 329 7.30 4.83 21.39
N ILE A 330 6.36 4.41 20.56
CA ILE A 330 5.46 5.29 19.81
C ILE A 330 4.39 5.96 20.69
N ILE A 331 3.66 6.89 20.08
CA ILE A 331 2.58 7.68 20.69
C ILE A 331 1.22 7.04 20.39
N SER A 332 0.29 7.10 21.34
CA SER A 332 -1.11 6.71 21.13
C SER A 332 -1.72 7.52 19.99
N SER A 333 -2.28 6.82 18.99
CA SER A 333 -2.80 7.44 17.76
C SER A 333 -4.21 6.92 17.42
N PRO A 334 -5.10 7.77 16.86
CA PRO A 334 -6.44 7.35 16.43
C PRO A 334 -6.42 6.33 15.29
N THR A 335 -5.28 6.15 14.61
CA THR A 335 -5.06 5.06 13.63
C THR A 335 -5.28 3.69 14.27
N TRP A 336 -4.95 3.53 15.55
CA TRP A 336 -4.99 2.27 16.28
C TRP A 336 -6.17 2.22 17.26
N SER A 337 -6.31 1.11 17.99
CA SER A 337 -7.41 0.92 18.96
C SER A 337 -6.96 0.53 20.35
N GLY A 338 -5.65 0.49 20.60
CA GLY A 338 -5.03 0.40 21.92
C GLY A 338 -4.33 1.70 22.31
N LEU A 339 -3.76 1.72 23.52
CA LEU A 339 -3.01 2.86 24.05
C LEU A 339 -1.53 2.50 24.23
N GLU A 340 -0.68 3.49 24.00
CA GLU A 340 0.76 3.44 24.26
C GLU A 340 1.09 4.17 25.56
N ASP A 341 0.77 3.51 26.66
CA ASP A 341 0.80 4.06 28.02
C ASP A 341 1.76 3.28 28.94
N GLU A 342 2.18 3.91 30.03
CA GLU A 342 3.11 3.30 31.01
C GLU A 342 2.39 2.50 32.10
N HIS A 343 1.06 2.64 32.21
CA HIS A 343 0.23 1.96 33.20
C HIS A 343 -0.69 0.90 32.59
N VAL A 344 -0.99 0.99 31.30
CA VAL A 344 -1.76 -0.03 30.56
C VAL A 344 -1.06 -0.45 29.27
N SER A 345 -0.87 -1.76 29.09
CA SER A 345 -0.32 -2.32 27.86
C SER A 345 -1.29 -2.14 26.69
N TYR A 346 -0.74 -2.03 25.47
CA TYR A 346 -1.55 -1.98 24.26
C TYR A 346 -2.51 -3.18 24.18
N ASN A 347 -3.79 -2.90 24.02
CA ASN A 347 -4.84 -3.89 23.81
C ASN A 347 -5.79 -3.41 22.72
N ALA A 348 -5.90 -4.18 21.63
CA ALA A 348 -6.76 -3.80 20.52
C ALA A 348 -8.24 -3.75 20.95
N GLY A 349 -8.94 -2.68 20.59
CA GLY A 349 -10.32 -2.43 20.99
C GLY A 349 -10.46 -1.70 22.33
N TYR A 350 -9.36 -1.41 23.03
CA TYR A 350 -9.38 -0.66 24.28
C TYR A 350 -10.07 0.70 24.12
N THR A 351 -9.73 1.47 23.09
CA THR A 351 -10.33 2.80 22.89
C THR A 351 -11.81 2.69 22.50
N ASN A 352 -12.23 1.64 21.80
CA ASN A 352 -13.66 1.42 21.53
C ASN A 352 -14.45 1.21 22.83
N VAL A 353 -13.89 0.47 23.79
CA VAL A 353 -14.54 0.15 25.07
C VAL A 353 -14.51 1.35 26.02
N HIS A 354 -13.37 2.01 26.17
CA HIS A 354 -13.14 3.03 27.21
C HIS A 354 -13.41 4.45 26.72
N GLU A 355 -13.04 4.76 25.47
CA GLU A 355 -13.26 6.08 24.87
C GLU A 355 -14.62 6.19 24.15
N LEU A 356 -15.34 5.06 24.04
CA LEU A 356 -16.64 4.95 23.35
C LEU A 356 -16.56 5.38 21.89
N ILE A 357 -15.41 5.15 21.24
CA ILE A 357 -15.23 5.33 19.81
C ILE A 357 -16.03 4.23 19.13
N ARG A 358 -17.26 4.55 18.75
CA ARG A 358 -18.11 3.65 17.97
C ARG A 358 -17.63 3.74 16.54
N GLY A 359 -17.13 2.62 15.98
CA GLY A 359 -16.98 2.53 14.54
C GLY A 359 -18.30 2.92 13.89
N ALA A 360 -18.25 3.74 12.83
CA ALA A 360 -19.41 4.01 11.99
C ALA A 360 -20.15 2.68 11.79
N ARG A 361 -21.43 2.64 12.16
CA ARG A 361 -22.23 1.42 12.30
C ARG A 361 -21.86 0.38 11.24
N CYS A 362 -21.07 -0.62 11.64
CA CYS A 362 -20.96 -1.86 10.89
C CYS A 362 -22.10 -2.75 11.40
N PRO A 363 -23.21 -2.93 10.67
CA PRO A 363 -24.30 -3.80 11.11
C PRO A 363 -23.88 -5.28 11.14
N ALA A 364 -22.68 -5.60 10.64
CA ALA A 364 -22.20 -6.96 10.42
C ALA A 364 -21.35 -7.56 11.55
N VAL A 365 -20.96 -6.78 12.58
CA VAL A 365 -20.10 -7.29 13.67
C VAL A 365 -20.84 -8.32 14.55
N SER A 366 -22.18 -8.37 14.51
CA SER A 366 -22.95 -9.44 15.16
C SER A 366 -22.97 -10.78 14.39
N ARG A 367 -22.52 -10.82 13.11
CA ARG A 367 -22.45 -12.06 12.31
C ARG A 367 -21.03 -12.49 11.90
N CYS A 368 -20.04 -11.60 11.93
CA CYS A 368 -18.67 -11.94 11.51
C CYS A 368 -17.84 -12.75 12.52
N ILE A 369 -18.26 -12.84 13.80
CA ILE A 369 -17.59 -13.68 14.81
C ILE A 369 -17.78 -15.19 14.53
N ARG A 370 -18.64 -15.59 13.58
CA ARG A 370 -18.84 -17.00 13.19
C ARG A 370 -18.19 -17.44 11.89
N ILE A 371 -17.56 -16.56 11.10
CA ILE A 371 -17.04 -16.91 9.75
C ILE A 371 -15.59 -16.41 9.55
N THR A 372 -14.78 -16.43 10.61
CA THR A 372 -13.32 -16.22 10.52
C THR A 372 -12.57 -17.40 11.11
N SER A 373 -12.91 -18.61 10.65
CA SER A 373 -12.13 -19.84 10.86
C SER A 373 -11.39 -20.30 9.60
N GLY A 374 -11.16 -19.40 8.62
CA GLY A 374 -10.65 -19.77 7.30
C GLY A 374 -9.54 -18.91 6.69
N CYS A 375 -9.00 -17.91 7.40
CA CYS A 375 -7.91 -17.08 6.88
C CYS A 375 -6.58 -17.42 7.58
N ALA A 376 -5.94 -18.49 7.10
CA ALA A 376 -4.69 -19.01 7.63
C ALA A 376 -3.48 -18.24 7.08
N THR A 377 -3.14 -17.12 7.72
CA THR A 377 -1.77 -16.56 7.63
C THR A 377 -1.23 -15.99 8.95
N SER A 378 -2.06 -15.88 9.99
CA SER A 378 -1.67 -15.46 11.34
C SER A 378 -1.71 -16.60 12.38
N ALA A 379 -2.06 -17.83 11.98
CA ALA A 379 -2.28 -18.97 12.88
C ALA A 379 -1.08 -19.94 13.03
N LYS A 380 0.17 -19.49 12.84
CA LYS A 380 1.37 -20.35 13.06
C LYS A 380 2.14 -20.07 14.35
N ALA A 381 1.84 -19.01 15.09
CA ALA A 381 2.55 -18.70 16.33
C ALA A 381 1.86 -19.24 17.61
N CYS A 382 0.62 -19.74 17.52
CA CYS A 382 -0.18 -20.10 18.71
C CYS A 382 -0.42 -21.62 18.88
N TRP A 383 0.31 -22.49 18.16
CA TRP A 383 0.12 -23.95 18.20
C TRP A 383 1.35 -24.75 18.65
N SER A 384 2.33 -24.12 19.31
CA SER A 384 3.52 -24.80 19.85
C SER A 384 3.70 -24.70 21.38
N ILE A 385 2.78 -24.06 22.12
CA ILE A 385 2.83 -23.98 23.58
C ILE A 385 1.56 -24.59 24.15
N GLY A 386 1.63 -25.86 24.56
CA GLY A 386 0.56 -26.49 25.34
C GLY A 386 0.29 -27.94 24.99
N ARG A 387 1.25 -28.85 25.26
CA ARG A 387 1.03 -30.26 25.64
C ARG A 387 2.37 -30.99 25.84
N ARG A 388 2.98 -30.79 27.01
CA ARG A 388 3.85 -31.79 27.67
C ARG A 388 3.65 -31.67 29.18
N LEU A 389 2.51 -32.19 29.64
CA LEU A 389 2.40 -32.72 31.00
C LEU A 389 2.56 -34.23 30.87
N THR A 390 3.77 -34.71 31.08
CA THR A 390 4.06 -36.11 31.39
C THR A 390 3.65 -36.39 32.85
N PRO A 391 2.87 -37.43 33.14
CA PRO A 391 2.77 -37.95 34.49
C PRO A 391 3.97 -38.88 34.73
N VAL A 392 4.82 -38.55 35.70
CA VAL A 392 5.78 -39.50 36.27
C VAL A 392 5.10 -40.12 37.48
N ARG A 393 5.29 -41.43 37.68
CA ARG A 393 4.91 -42.10 38.93
C ARG A 393 5.67 -41.53 40.12
#